data_AF-A0A7S1SRG3-F1
#
_entry.id   AF-A0A7S1SRG3-F1
#
_cell.length_a   1.000
_cell.length_b   1.000
_cell.length_c   1.000
_cell.angle_alpha   90.00
_cell.angle_beta   90.00
_cell.angle_gamma   90.00
#
_symmetry.space_group_name_H-M   'P 1'
#
loop_
_entity.id
_entity.type
_entity.pdbx_description
1 polymer ?
#
loop_
_entity_poly.entity_id
_entity_poly.type
_entity_poly.pdbx_seq_one_letter_code
_entity_poly.pdbx_strand_id
1 'polypeptide(L)'
;MQLLQACAARSIPQMGDSAWSTQGSRVRVPLGLSVPPSYPTTKMPMLENPATFEKLDSEALFFAFYHQPGTYQQYLAARELKRQSWRYHKVHGAWFQRHEEPTTITDDFEQGTYVYFDYNIMHDDLQ
;
A
#
# COMPACT_ATOMS: atom_id res chain seq x y z
N MET A 1 9.56 43.80 -4.35
CA MET A 1 10.27 42.74 -3.59
C MET A 1 9.42 42.10 -2.48
N GLN A 2 8.56 42.83 -1.73
CA GLN A 2 7.73 42.24 -0.66
C GLN A 2 6.65 41.25 -1.12
N LEU A 3 6.02 41.47 -2.27
CA LEU A 3 4.97 40.59 -2.81
C LEU A 3 5.51 39.19 -3.13
N LEU A 4 6.71 39.10 -3.73
CA LEU A 4 7.37 37.83 -4.06
C LEU A 4 7.70 37.03 -2.79
N GLN A 5 8.16 37.72 -1.74
CA GLN A 5 8.51 37.13 -0.45
C GLN A 5 7.27 36.60 0.29
N ALA A 6 6.14 37.31 0.20
CA ALA A 6 4.86 36.89 0.77
C ALA A 6 4.19 35.74 0.00
N CYS A 7 4.38 35.67 -1.32
CA CYS A 7 3.93 34.52 -2.12
C CYS A 7 4.80 33.28 -1.85
N ALA A 8 6.13 33.44 -1.74
CA ALA A 8 7.05 32.34 -1.44
C ALA A 8 6.81 31.73 -0.05
N ALA A 9 6.48 32.55 0.97
CA ALA A 9 6.17 32.07 2.31
C ALA A 9 4.86 31.25 2.40
N ARG A 10 3.94 31.44 1.43
CA ARG A 10 2.64 30.76 1.38
C ARG A 10 2.61 29.56 0.43
N SER A 11 3.59 29.46 -0.46
CA SER A 11 3.66 28.45 -1.52
C SER A 11 5.02 27.76 -1.54
N ILE A 12 5.44 27.22 -0.40
CA ILE A 12 6.66 26.40 -0.32
C ILE A 12 6.40 25.08 -1.07
N PRO A 13 7.21 24.74 -2.08
CA PRO A 13 7.08 23.47 -2.78
C PRO A 13 7.19 22.30 -1.79
N GLN A 14 6.21 21.41 -1.83
CA GLN A 14 6.21 20.19 -1.03
C GLN A 14 6.86 19.04 -1.81
N MET A 15 7.35 18.01 -1.12
CA MET A 15 7.85 16.79 -1.78
C MET A 15 6.83 16.13 -2.72
N GLY A 16 5.53 16.37 -2.49
CA GLY A 16 4.45 15.89 -3.35
C GLY A 16 4.34 16.62 -4.69
N ASP A 17 4.82 17.86 -4.79
CA ASP A 17 4.64 18.71 -5.98
C ASP A 17 5.46 18.23 -7.18
N SER A 18 6.57 17.54 -6.91
CA SER A 18 7.41 16.89 -7.91
C SER A 18 6.89 15.53 -8.40
N ALA A 19 5.83 14.99 -7.79
CA ALA A 19 5.30 13.68 -8.15
C ALA A 19 4.15 13.82 -9.16
N TRP A 20 4.35 13.35 -10.39
CA TRP A 20 3.26 13.11 -11.34
C TRP A 20 2.43 11.91 -10.84
N SER A 21 1.49 12.15 -9.92
CA SER A 21 0.62 11.10 -9.41
C SER A 21 -0.69 11.07 -10.18
N THR A 22 -1.00 9.93 -10.82
CA THR A 22 -2.34 9.62 -11.33
C THR A 22 -3.32 9.24 -10.20
N GLN A 23 -2.80 8.93 -9.01
CA GLN A 23 -3.60 8.54 -7.86
C GLN A 23 -3.90 9.75 -6.99
N GLY A 24 -5.18 9.90 -6.63
CA GLY A 24 -5.72 11.01 -5.86
C GLY A 24 -4.84 11.33 -4.66
N SER A 25 -4.46 12.61 -4.56
CA SER A 25 -3.80 13.27 -3.44
C SER A 25 -3.43 12.33 -2.31
N ARG A 26 -2.14 11.98 -2.16
CA ARG A 26 -1.63 11.60 -0.84
C ARG A 26 -2.21 12.61 0.15
N VAL A 27 -2.82 12.14 1.23
CA VAL A 27 -3.37 13.02 2.27
C VAL A 27 -2.31 14.08 2.54
N ARG A 28 -2.66 15.35 2.33
CA ARG A 28 -1.80 16.45 2.72
C ARG A 28 -1.58 16.27 4.21
N VAL A 29 -0.45 15.68 4.59
CA VAL A 29 -0.07 15.63 5.99
C VAL A 29 0.04 17.11 6.38
N PRO A 30 -0.79 17.60 7.32
CA PRO A 30 -0.71 19.00 7.70
C PRO A 30 0.74 19.27 8.12
N LEU A 31 1.38 20.27 7.49
CA LEU A 31 2.67 20.75 7.97
C LEU A 31 2.47 21.17 9.43
N GLY A 32 3.09 20.45 10.36
CA GLY A 32 3.11 20.83 11.78
C GLY A 32 2.51 19.85 12.78
N LEU A 33 2.27 18.58 12.42
CA LEU A 33 2.06 17.57 13.46
C LEU A 33 3.37 17.37 14.24
N SER A 34 3.43 17.92 15.45
CA SER A 34 4.54 17.75 16.38
C SER A 34 4.56 16.30 16.86
N VAL A 35 5.43 15.49 16.26
CA VAL A 35 5.71 14.13 16.73
C VAL A 35 6.71 14.25 17.89
N PRO A 36 6.48 13.56 19.03
CA PRO A 36 7.44 13.60 20.14
C PRO A 36 8.84 13.17 19.69
N PRO A 37 9.93 13.81 20.18
CA PRO A 37 11.30 13.48 19.75
C PRO A 37 11.73 12.03 19.98
N SER A 38 11.00 11.29 20.82
CA SER A 38 11.23 9.87 21.08
C SER A 38 10.78 8.96 19.94
N TYR A 39 9.98 9.44 18.99
CA TYR A 39 9.48 8.64 17.86
C TYR A 39 10.37 8.82 16.62
N PRO A 40 10.53 7.77 15.80
CA PRO A 40 11.32 7.85 14.57
C PRO A 40 10.65 8.77 13.55
N THR A 41 11.38 9.79 13.08
CA THR A 41 10.91 10.73 12.04
C THR A 41 11.35 10.31 10.64
N THR A 42 12.36 9.44 10.53
CA THR A 42 12.89 8.95 9.25
C THR A 42 12.39 7.55 8.97
N LYS A 43 12.06 7.29 7.69
CA LYS A 43 11.72 5.93 7.25
C LYS A 43 12.86 4.96 7.56
N MET A 44 12.52 3.78 8.07
CA MET A 44 13.51 2.76 8.38
C MET A 44 14.13 2.18 7.10
N PRO A 45 15.47 2.21 6.91
CA PRO A 45 16.12 1.72 5.69
C PRO A 45 15.81 0.26 5.36
N MET A 46 15.55 -0.55 6.38
CA MET A 46 15.18 -1.96 6.27
C MET A 46 13.86 -2.20 5.53
N LEU A 47 12.99 -1.19 5.38
CA LEU A 47 11.77 -1.28 4.55
C LEU A 47 12.05 -1.19 3.04
N GLU A 48 13.29 -0.97 2.64
CA GLU A 48 13.73 -1.09 1.24
C GLU A 48 14.36 -2.47 0.97
N ASN A 49 14.56 -3.30 2.00
CA ASN A 49 15.18 -4.61 1.87
C ASN A 49 14.13 -5.71 1.59
N PRO A 50 14.22 -6.42 0.45
CA PRO A 50 13.44 -7.62 0.14
C PRO A 50 13.30 -8.63 1.30
N ALA A 51 14.39 -8.91 2.02
CA ALA A 51 14.42 -9.91 3.09
C ALA A 51 13.58 -9.53 4.32
N THR A 52 13.21 -8.25 4.44
CA THR A 52 12.29 -7.80 5.50
C THR A 52 10.87 -8.27 5.20
N PHE A 53 10.42 -8.18 3.95
CA PHE A 53 9.06 -8.57 3.55
C PHE A 53 8.84 -10.07 3.64
N GLU A 54 9.88 -10.88 3.40
CA GLU A 54 9.83 -12.34 3.56
C GLU A 54 9.50 -12.80 4.98
N LYS A 55 9.67 -11.93 5.98
CA LYS A 55 9.39 -12.20 7.40
C LYS A 55 8.02 -11.67 7.85
N LEU A 56 7.34 -10.91 6.99
CA LEU A 56 6.03 -10.34 7.31
C LEU A 56 4.92 -11.37 7.12
N ASP A 57 3.87 -11.22 7.91
CA ASP A 57 2.63 -11.96 7.74
C ASP A 57 1.80 -11.40 6.57
N SER A 58 0.80 -12.18 6.15
CA SER A 58 -0.07 -11.78 5.04
C SER A 58 -0.80 -10.46 5.31
N GLU A 59 -1.20 -10.19 6.55
CA GLU A 59 -1.89 -8.93 6.91
C GLU A 59 -1.01 -7.70 6.70
N ALA A 60 0.25 -7.70 7.18
CA ALA A 60 1.16 -6.58 6.94
C ALA A 60 1.51 -6.42 5.45
N LEU A 61 1.58 -7.52 4.71
CA LEU A 61 1.79 -7.49 3.26
C LEU A 61 0.60 -6.87 2.52
N PHE A 62 -0.64 -7.21 2.89
CA PHE A 62 -1.84 -6.57 2.34
C PHE A 62 -1.88 -5.08 2.67
N PHE A 63 -1.54 -4.72 3.92
CA PHE A 63 -1.46 -3.32 4.32
C PHE A 63 -0.48 -2.53 3.44
N ALA A 64 0.75 -3.04 3.26
CA ALA A 64 1.74 -2.41 2.39
C ALA A 64 1.26 -2.34 0.93
N PHE A 65 0.57 -3.37 0.44
CA PHE A 65 0.07 -3.41 -0.93
C PHE A 65 -1.03 -2.37 -1.21
N TYR A 66 -2.01 -2.22 -0.32
CA TYR A 66 -3.16 -1.33 -0.51
C TYR A 66 -2.89 0.12 -0.10
N HIS A 67 -2.07 0.36 0.93
CA HIS A 67 -1.84 1.71 1.47
C HIS A 67 -0.59 2.42 0.93
N GLN A 68 0.25 1.75 0.13
CA GLN A 68 1.43 2.35 -0.49
C GLN A 68 1.47 2.16 -2.01
N PRO A 69 0.42 2.51 -2.75
CA PRO A 69 0.35 2.23 -4.18
C PRO A 69 1.40 3.01 -4.98
N GLY A 70 1.92 2.39 -6.03
CA GLY A 70 2.93 2.97 -6.91
C GLY A 70 4.33 3.07 -6.29
N THR A 71 4.59 2.39 -5.18
CA THR A 71 5.89 2.37 -4.50
C THR A 71 6.62 1.05 -4.70
N TYR A 72 7.93 1.05 -4.42
CA TYR A 72 8.73 -0.17 -4.42
C TYR A 72 8.24 -1.16 -3.34
N GLN A 73 7.75 -0.65 -2.21
CA GLN A 73 7.18 -1.44 -1.12
C GLN A 73 5.95 -2.24 -1.57
N GLN A 74 5.06 -1.66 -2.38
CA GLN A 74 3.92 -2.39 -2.95
C GLN A 74 4.39 -3.55 -3.83
N TYR A 75 5.45 -3.35 -4.62
CA TYR A 75 6.04 -4.42 -5.42
C TYR A 75 6.62 -5.54 -4.54
N LEU A 76 7.37 -5.20 -3.49
CA LEU A 76 7.92 -6.20 -2.56
C LEU A 76 6.81 -7.00 -1.87
N ALA A 77 5.76 -6.33 -1.41
CA ALA A 77 4.59 -6.98 -0.82
C ALA A 77 3.90 -7.92 -1.79
N ALA A 78 3.62 -7.47 -3.02
CA ALA A 78 3.00 -8.30 -4.06
C ALA A 78 3.84 -9.51 -4.43
N ARG A 79 5.17 -9.35 -4.48
CA ARG A 79 6.11 -10.44 -4.78
C ARG A 79 6.06 -11.50 -3.70
N GLU A 80 6.03 -11.08 -2.43
CA GLU A 80 5.95 -12.00 -1.29
C GLU A 80 4.60 -12.69 -1.19
N LEU A 81 3.49 -11.98 -1.39
CA LEU A 81 2.14 -12.58 -1.46
C LEU A 81 2.07 -13.67 -2.54
N LYS A 82 2.63 -13.42 -3.74
CA LYS A 82 2.72 -14.44 -4.80
C LYS A 82 3.52 -15.68 -4.37
N ARG A 83 4.62 -15.48 -3.63
CA ARG A 83 5.46 -16.56 -3.06
C ARG A 83 4.67 -17.39 -2.05
N GLN A 84 3.80 -16.75 -1.28
CA GLN A 84 2.88 -17.38 -0.34
C GLN A 84 1.59 -17.93 -1.02
N SER A 85 1.64 -18.18 -2.33
CA SER A 85 0.53 -18.73 -3.12
C SER A 85 -0.74 -17.86 -3.21
N TRP A 86 -0.64 -16.57 -2.94
CA TRP A 86 -1.72 -15.63 -3.24
C TRP A 86 -1.74 -15.25 -4.73
N ARG A 87 -2.94 -14.99 -5.25
CA ARG A 87 -3.18 -14.56 -6.64
C ARG A 87 -4.04 -13.30 -6.65
N TYR A 88 -3.60 -12.29 -7.39
CA TYR A 88 -4.30 -11.02 -7.48
C TYR A 88 -5.30 -11.00 -8.63
N HIS A 89 -6.57 -10.74 -8.33
CA HIS A 89 -7.63 -10.62 -9.32
C HIS A 89 -7.84 -9.16 -9.72
N LYS A 90 -7.39 -8.77 -10.92
CA LYS A 90 -7.36 -7.35 -11.35
C LYS A 90 -8.72 -6.68 -11.35
N VAL A 91 -9.78 -7.40 -11.70
CA VAL A 91 -11.15 -6.86 -11.79
C VAL A 91 -11.76 -6.65 -10.40
N HIS A 92 -11.45 -7.55 -9.46
CA HIS A 92 -11.97 -7.45 -8.08
C HIS A 92 -11.07 -6.61 -7.18
N GLY A 93 -9.83 -6.35 -7.59
CA GLY A 93 -8.85 -5.64 -6.77
C GLY A 93 -8.46 -6.39 -5.50
N ALA A 94 -8.62 -7.73 -5.47
CA ALA A 94 -8.46 -8.56 -4.27
C ALA A 94 -7.47 -9.71 -4.49
N TRP A 95 -6.88 -10.17 -3.39
CA TRP A 95 -5.98 -11.33 -3.37
C TRP A 95 -6.72 -12.58 -2.89
N PHE A 96 -6.52 -13.69 -3.61
CA PHE A 96 -7.14 -14.98 -3.36
C PHE A 96 -6.09 -16.06 -3.09
N GLN A 97 -6.40 -17.01 -2.22
CA GLN A 97 -5.61 -18.21 -1.98
C GLN A 97 -6.55 -19.43 -1.99
N ARG A 98 -6.07 -20.54 -2.53
CA ARG A 98 -6.82 -21.81 -2.54
C ARG A 98 -6.99 -22.32 -1.10
N HIS A 99 -8.23 -22.57 -0.68
CA HIS A 99 -8.50 -23.26 0.58
C HIS A 99 -8.37 -24.79 0.39
N GLU A 100 -8.80 -25.26 -0.78
CA GLU A 100 -8.74 -26.66 -1.21
C GLU A 100 -8.28 -26.71 -2.68
N GLU A 101 -7.96 -27.91 -3.19
CA GLU A 101 -7.73 -28.08 -4.63
C GLU A 101 -8.99 -27.69 -5.42
N PRO A 102 -8.86 -26.94 -6.53
CA PRO A 102 -10.00 -26.48 -7.29
C PRO A 102 -10.76 -27.66 -7.90
N THR A 103 -12.08 -27.61 -7.84
CA THR A 103 -12.97 -28.66 -8.37
C THR A 103 -12.92 -28.72 -9.90
N THR A 104 -12.68 -27.58 -10.54
CA THR A 104 -12.61 -27.46 -12.00
C THR A 104 -11.48 -26.53 -12.39
N ILE A 105 -10.60 -26.98 -13.29
CA ILE A 105 -9.58 -26.17 -13.94
C ILE A 105 -9.80 -26.29 -15.44
N THR A 106 -10.00 -25.16 -16.11
CA THR A 106 -10.03 -25.03 -17.57
C THR A 106 -8.99 -24.00 -18.00
N ASP A 107 -8.72 -23.91 -19.30
CA ASP A 107 -7.80 -22.89 -19.83
C ASP A 107 -8.31 -21.45 -19.59
N ASP A 108 -9.63 -21.29 -19.45
CA ASP A 108 -10.28 -19.98 -19.29
C ASP A 108 -10.51 -19.59 -17.82
N PHE A 109 -10.81 -20.57 -16.95
CA PHE A 109 -11.17 -20.31 -15.56
C PHE A 109 -10.82 -21.45 -14.61
N GLU A 110 -10.72 -21.09 -13.33
CA GLU A 110 -10.58 -22.00 -12.20
C GLU A 110 -11.77 -21.81 -11.26
N GLN A 111 -12.34 -22.91 -10.76
CA GLN A 111 -13.46 -22.88 -9.82
C GLN A 111 -13.16 -23.82 -8.65
N GLY A 112 -13.45 -23.35 -7.43
CA GLY A 112 -13.20 -24.06 -6.19
C GLY A 112 -13.43 -23.16 -4.97
N THR A 113 -13.00 -23.64 -3.81
CA THR A 113 -13.10 -22.90 -2.55
C THR A 113 -11.84 -22.05 -2.33
N TYR A 114 -12.01 -20.74 -2.19
CA TYR A 114 -10.93 -19.79 -1.97
C TYR A 114 -11.17 -18.97 -0.72
N VAL A 115 -10.08 -18.56 -0.07
CA VAL A 115 -10.07 -17.46 0.89
C VAL A 115 -9.59 -16.20 0.18
N TYR A 116 -10.12 -15.05 0.56
CA TYR A 116 -9.69 -13.76 0.04
C TYR A 116 -9.53 -12.75 1.16
N PHE A 117 -8.71 -11.73 0.91
CA PHE A 117 -8.58 -10.61 1.83
C PHE A 117 -9.50 -9.47 1.41
N ASP A 118 -10.44 -9.11 2.28
CA ASP A 118 -11.30 -7.95 2.11
C ASP A 118 -10.65 -6.72 2.74
N TYR A 119 -10.19 -5.78 1.90
CA TYR A 119 -9.57 -4.56 2.39
C TYR A 119 -10.59 -3.49 2.82
N ASN A 120 -11.89 -3.67 2.53
CA ASN A 120 -12.95 -2.72 2.91
C ASN A 120 -13.51 -3.00 4.31
N ILE A 121 -13.50 -4.27 4.78
CA ILE A 121 -14.04 -4.66 6.10
C ILE A 121 -13.40 -3.89 7.27
N MET A 122 -12.16 -3.44 7.14
CA MET A 122 -11.48 -2.61 8.15
C MET A 122 -12.15 -1.23 8.39
N HIS A 123 -13.20 -0.87 7.65
CA HIS A 123 -13.93 0.39 7.80
C HIS A 123 -15.41 0.25 8.23
N ASP A 124 -15.95 -0.98 8.36
CA ASP A 124 -17.39 -1.18 8.65
C ASP A 124 -17.72 -1.33 10.15
N ASP A 125 -16.74 -1.36 11.05
CA ASP A 125 -16.95 -1.37 12.51
C ASP A 125 -17.42 0.00 13.08
N LEU A 126 -17.77 0.96 12.21
CA LEU A 126 -18.19 2.33 12.57
C LEU A 126 -19.52 2.76 11.91
N GLN A 127 -20.47 1.84 11.70
CA GLN A 127 -21.87 2.18 11.44
C GLN A 127 -22.76 2.07 12.68
#